data_AF-A0A1X6ZPU7-F1
#
_entry.id   AF-A0A1X6ZPU7-F1
#
_cell.length_a   1.000
_cell.length_b   1.000
_cell.length_c   1.000
_cell.angle_alpha   90.00
_cell.angle_beta   90.00
_cell.angle_gamma   90.00
#
_symmetry.space_group_name_H-M   'P 1'
#
loop_
_entity.id
_entity.type
_entity.pdbx_description
1 polymer ?
#
loop_
_entity_poly.entity_id
_entity_poly.type
_entity_poly.pdbx_seq_one_letter_code
_entity_poly.pdbx_strand_id
1 'polypeptide(L)'
;MLFKRADSGLTYKSDADIVGRRLCRPAGDITDDLDRADRRWISEGKVTLIQPASPEACFEALMAGEVDAVTVNVFGGASRIVAMGLRGRVVPLDQPLSREALHVVISKKHWRGTTHLYRVNAGLKALRDSGRYTEIVERHLGIFWQQLH
;
A
#
# COMPACT_ATOMS: atom_id res chain seq x y z
N MET A 1 2.79 2.72 1.29
CA MET A 1 4.23 3.04 1.39
C MET A 1 4.60 3.95 0.24
N LEU A 2 5.66 4.74 0.41
CA LEU A 2 6.31 5.43 -0.70
C LEU A 2 7.62 4.71 -1.04
N PHE A 3 7.84 4.44 -2.32
CA PHE A 3 9.07 3.88 -2.86
C PHE A 3 9.71 4.92 -3.75
N LYS A 4 11.00 5.18 -3.54
CA LYS A 4 11.79 6.16 -4.30
C LYS A 4 13.04 5.52 -4.87
N ARG A 5 13.66 6.18 -5.85
CA ARG A 5 15.02 5.81 -6.24
C ARG A 5 15.99 6.03 -5.07
N ALA A 6 16.99 5.17 -4.93
CA ALA A 6 17.96 5.23 -3.84
C ALA A 6 18.83 6.50 -3.90
N ASP A 7 19.09 7.00 -5.11
CA ASP A 7 19.82 8.25 -5.38
C ASP A 7 18.95 9.52 -5.24
N SER A 8 17.64 9.37 -4.99
CA SER A 8 16.74 10.51 -4.82
C SER A 8 16.85 11.13 -3.43
N GLY A 9 16.94 12.46 -3.38
CA GLY A 9 16.85 13.25 -2.14
C GLY A 9 15.46 13.31 -1.50
N LEU A 10 14.44 12.64 -2.06
CA LEU A 10 13.09 12.62 -1.48
C LEU A 10 13.12 12.01 -0.07
N THR A 11 12.45 12.68 0.87
CA THR A 11 12.21 12.18 2.23
C THR A 11 10.73 12.33 2.56
N TYR A 12 10.26 11.63 3.57
CA TYR A 12 8.88 11.75 4.04
C TYR A 12 8.85 11.66 5.57
N LYS A 13 8.78 12.82 6.21
CA LYS A 13 8.57 12.98 7.65
C LYS A 13 7.18 13.55 7.92
N SER A 14 6.68 14.36 6.99
CA SER A 14 5.36 14.98 7.06
C SER A 14 4.75 15.12 5.67
N ASP A 15 3.44 15.39 5.64
CA ASP A 15 2.69 15.58 4.40
C ASP A 15 3.20 16.78 3.57
N ALA A 16 3.85 17.77 4.19
CA ALA A 16 4.45 18.90 3.50
C ALA A 16 5.59 18.48 2.55
N ASP A 17 6.29 17.38 2.84
CA ASP A 17 7.42 16.90 2.02
C ASP A 17 6.98 16.37 0.64
N ILE A 18 5.69 16.05 0.51
CA ILE A 18 5.08 15.43 -0.68
C ILE A 18 4.34 16.45 -1.55
N VAL A 19 4.05 17.65 -1.03
CA VAL A 19 3.41 18.70 -1.83
C VAL A 19 4.28 19.04 -3.04
N GLY A 20 3.65 19.13 -4.21
CA GLY A 20 4.29 19.38 -5.51
C GLY A 20 4.95 18.16 -6.14
N ARG A 21 4.96 16.99 -5.47
CA ARG A 21 5.57 15.77 -6.00
C ARG A 21 4.65 15.07 -7.01
N ARG A 22 5.29 14.34 -7.92
CA ARG A 22 4.65 13.41 -8.86
C ARG A 22 4.65 12.01 -8.24
N LEU A 23 3.48 11.47 -7.97
CA LEU A 23 3.29 10.13 -7.44
C LEU A 23 2.76 9.21 -8.52
N CYS A 24 3.15 7.94 -8.48
CA CYS A 24 2.54 6.89 -9.30
C CYS A 24 1.83 5.85 -8.45
N ARG A 25 0.58 5.55 -8.79
CA ARG A 25 -0.19 4.43 -8.23
C ARG A 25 -1.00 3.79 -9.35
N PRO A 26 -0.98 2.46 -9.52
CA PRO A 26 -1.71 1.80 -10.60
C PRO A 26 -3.21 2.16 -10.62
N ALA A 27 -3.80 2.16 -11.81
CA ALA A 27 -5.22 2.30 -11.97
C ALA A 27 -5.98 1.15 -11.28
N GLY A 28 -7.07 1.47 -10.60
CA GLY A 28 -7.88 0.51 -9.84
C GLY A 28 -7.49 0.35 -8.37
N ASP A 29 -6.30 0.82 -7.97
CA ASP A 29 -5.95 0.90 -6.55
C ASP A 29 -6.74 2.02 -5.87
N ILE A 30 -7.13 1.81 -4.61
CA ILE A 30 -7.84 2.80 -3.78
C ILE A 30 -6.93 4.01 -3.57
N THR A 31 -7.49 5.23 -3.66
CA THR A 31 -6.78 6.51 -3.50
C THR A 31 -7.24 7.32 -2.29
N ASP A 32 -8.17 6.80 -1.49
CA ASP A 32 -8.77 7.51 -0.35
C ASP A 32 -7.72 7.96 0.67
N ASP A 33 -6.63 7.21 0.86
CA ASP A 33 -5.51 7.57 1.74
C ASP A 33 -4.72 8.81 1.25
N LEU A 34 -4.91 9.22 0.00
CA LEU A 34 -4.34 10.43 -0.62
C LEU A 34 -5.35 11.58 -0.70
N ASP A 35 -6.65 11.31 -0.56
CA ASP A 35 -7.72 12.29 -0.83
C ASP A 35 -8.89 12.31 0.16
N ARG A 36 -8.67 11.82 1.38
CA ARG A 36 -9.63 11.89 2.51
C ARG A 36 -9.76 13.30 3.11
N ALA A 37 -10.71 13.48 4.00
CA ALA A 37 -11.06 14.80 4.55
C ALA A 37 -9.89 15.57 5.20
N ASP A 38 -8.99 14.88 5.91
CA ASP A 38 -7.77 15.44 6.53
C ASP A 38 -6.58 15.54 5.57
N ARG A 39 -6.65 14.92 4.38
CA ARG A 39 -5.60 14.91 3.36
C ARG A 39 -6.22 14.92 1.96
N ARG A 40 -6.26 16.11 1.35
CA ARG A 40 -6.87 16.34 0.02
C ARG A 40 -5.81 16.60 -1.05
N TRP A 41 -4.91 15.64 -1.27
CA TRP A 41 -3.79 15.88 -2.18
C TRP A 41 -4.20 15.87 -3.65
N ILE A 42 -5.18 15.04 -4.01
CA ILE A 42 -5.61 14.88 -5.40
C ILE A 42 -6.63 15.97 -5.73
N SER A 43 -7.70 16.08 -4.93
CA SER A 43 -8.80 17.04 -5.16
C SER A 43 -8.38 18.50 -5.08
N GLU A 44 -7.37 18.85 -4.27
CA GLU A 44 -6.81 20.21 -4.21
C GLU A 44 -5.56 20.39 -5.09
N GLY A 45 -5.17 19.40 -5.91
CA GLY A 45 -4.04 19.51 -6.83
C GLY A 45 -2.68 19.71 -6.14
N LYS A 46 -2.52 19.23 -4.90
CA LYS A 46 -1.26 19.34 -4.14
C LYS A 46 -0.21 18.34 -4.61
N VAL A 47 -0.60 17.29 -5.33
CA VAL A 47 0.29 16.31 -5.96
C VAL A 47 -0.19 16.00 -7.36
N THR A 48 0.71 15.55 -8.23
CA THR A 48 0.33 14.98 -9.52
C THR A 48 0.30 13.46 -9.38
N LEU A 49 -0.88 12.84 -9.51
CA LEU A 49 -1.01 11.38 -9.48
C LEU A 49 -1.10 10.81 -10.90
N ILE A 50 -0.19 9.90 -11.24
CA ILE A 50 -0.21 9.13 -12.50
C ILE A 50 -0.71 7.73 -12.20
N GLN A 51 -1.63 7.22 -13.04
CA GLN A 51 -2.28 5.92 -12.85
C GLN A 51 -2.18 5.02 -14.08
N PRO A 52 -1.01 4.40 -14.34
CA PRO A 52 -0.87 3.43 -15.42
C PRO A 52 -1.60 2.13 -15.08
N ALA A 53 -1.74 1.24 -16.07
CA ALA A 53 -2.49 -0.01 -15.90
C ALA A 53 -1.80 -1.05 -14.99
N SER A 54 -0.49 -0.93 -14.72
CA SER A 54 0.26 -1.91 -13.94
C SER A 54 1.22 -1.27 -12.91
N PRO A 55 1.52 -1.98 -11.81
CA PRO A 55 2.60 -1.60 -10.89
C PRO A 55 3.96 -1.48 -11.57
N GLU A 56 4.27 -2.37 -12.52
CA GLU A 56 5.52 -2.37 -13.27
C GLU A 56 5.74 -1.05 -13.99
N ALA A 57 4.70 -0.55 -14.67
CA ALA A 57 4.76 0.74 -15.37
C ALA A 57 5.04 1.91 -14.39
N CYS A 58 4.55 1.84 -13.15
CA CYS A 58 4.89 2.84 -12.14
C CYS A 58 6.37 2.79 -11.74
N PHE A 59 6.95 1.61 -11.58
CA PHE A 59 8.37 1.48 -11.26
C PHE A 59 9.27 1.83 -12.46
N GLU A 60 8.84 1.53 -13.68
CA GLU A 60 9.52 2.00 -14.91
C GLU A 60 9.53 3.53 -14.98
N ALA A 61 8.38 4.18 -14.79
CA ALA A 61 8.29 5.64 -14.74
C ALA A 61 9.15 6.25 -13.62
N LEU A 62 9.23 5.59 -12.45
CA LEU A 62 10.11 6.01 -11.37
C LEU A 62 11.58 5.95 -11.79
N MET A 63 11.98 4.87 -12.45
CA MET A 63 13.35 4.69 -12.93
C MET A 63 13.71 5.64 -14.07
N ALA A 64 12.73 6.03 -14.89
CA ALA A 64 12.87 7.06 -15.92
C ALA A 64 12.88 8.50 -15.36
N GLY A 65 12.57 8.69 -14.07
CA GLY A 65 12.50 10.02 -13.44
C GLY A 65 11.23 10.80 -13.79
N GLU A 66 10.22 10.14 -14.34
CA GLU A 66 8.92 10.71 -14.69
C GLU A 66 8.01 10.90 -13.46
N VAL A 67 8.28 10.16 -12.39
CA VAL A 67 7.65 10.33 -11.08
C VAL A 67 8.71 10.36 -9.98
N ASP A 68 8.36 10.98 -8.85
CA ASP A 68 9.27 11.14 -7.72
C ASP A 68 9.18 9.96 -6.74
N ALA A 69 8.00 9.33 -6.66
CA ALA A 69 7.77 8.11 -5.89
C ALA A 69 6.62 7.25 -6.42
N VAL A 70 6.70 5.95 -6.17
CA VAL A 70 5.58 5.01 -6.33
C VAL A 70 4.88 4.83 -4.99
N THR A 71 3.54 4.92 -4.96
CA THR A 71 2.73 4.78 -3.75
C THR A 71 1.84 3.54 -3.83
N VAL A 72 2.28 2.45 -3.18
CA VAL A 72 1.59 1.15 -3.12
C VAL A 72 1.76 0.52 -1.74
N ASN A 73 1.04 -0.57 -1.46
CA ASN A 73 1.23 -1.32 -0.21
C ASN A 73 2.67 -1.91 -0.12
N VAL A 74 3.15 -2.17 1.10
CA VAL A 74 4.54 -2.61 1.33
C VAL A 74 4.86 -3.94 0.63
N PHE A 75 3.93 -4.89 0.65
CA PHE A 75 4.11 -6.22 0.10
C PHE A 75 4.21 -6.17 -1.43
N GLY A 76 3.26 -5.49 -2.07
CA GLY A 76 3.22 -5.29 -3.52
C GLY A 76 4.47 -4.58 -4.00
N GLY A 77 4.86 -3.48 -3.35
CA GLY A 77 6.08 -2.76 -3.75
C GLY A 77 7.35 -3.61 -3.58
N ALA A 78 7.50 -4.32 -2.46
CA ALA A 78 8.65 -5.18 -2.22
C ALA A 78 8.74 -6.32 -3.26
N SER A 79 7.63 -7.02 -3.54
CA SER A 79 7.60 -8.06 -4.57
C SER A 79 7.96 -7.55 -5.95
N ARG A 80 7.48 -6.37 -6.35
CA ARG A 80 7.80 -5.78 -7.66
C ARG A 80 9.26 -5.36 -7.76
N ILE A 81 9.81 -4.76 -6.71
CA ILE A 81 11.25 -4.41 -6.67
C ILE A 81 12.13 -5.64 -6.89
N VAL A 82 11.78 -6.77 -6.25
CA VAL A 82 12.50 -8.03 -6.46
C VAL A 82 12.32 -8.57 -7.87
N ALA A 83 11.08 -8.69 -8.33
CA ALA A 83 10.75 -9.25 -9.65
C ALA A 83 11.38 -8.45 -10.81
N MET A 84 11.51 -7.14 -10.66
CA MET A 84 12.09 -6.25 -11.67
C MET A 84 13.61 -6.04 -11.51
N GLY A 85 14.26 -6.70 -10.54
CA GLY A 85 15.70 -6.54 -10.31
C GLY A 85 16.12 -5.14 -9.84
N LEU A 86 15.23 -4.43 -9.12
CA LEU A 86 15.44 -3.06 -8.67
C LEU A 86 16.01 -2.95 -7.25
N ARG A 87 16.43 -4.06 -6.64
CA ARG A 87 17.05 -4.06 -5.31
C ARG A 87 18.25 -3.10 -5.27
N GLY A 88 18.33 -2.29 -4.21
CA GLY A 88 19.37 -1.27 -4.03
C GLY A 88 19.21 -0.03 -4.91
N ARG A 89 18.35 -0.06 -5.93
CA ARG A 89 18.04 1.09 -6.80
C ARG A 89 16.74 1.77 -6.43
N VAL A 90 15.79 1.02 -5.89
CA VAL A 90 14.53 1.51 -5.35
C VAL A 90 14.40 1.08 -3.90
N VAL A 91 14.09 2.03 -3.03
CA VAL A 91 14.00 1.83 -1.58
C VAL A 91 12.66 2.36 -1.04
N PRO A 92 12.05 1.69 -0.06
CA PRO A 92 10.92 2.24 0.67
C PRO A 92 11.38 3.42 1.55
N LEU A 93 10.50 4.39 1.77
CA LEU A 93 10.66 5.38 2.84
C LEU A 93 10.21 4.77 4.18
N ASP A 94 10.93 5.10 5.26
CA ASP A 94 10.70 4.51 6.59
C ASP A 94 9.30 4.79 7.13
N GLN A 95 8.80 6.01 6.93
CA GLN A 95 7.48 6.39 7.39
C GLN A 95 6.41 5.91 6.40
N PRO A 96 5.40 5.13 6.85
CA PRO A 96 4.29 4.78 5.99
C PRO A 96 3.45 6.03 5.70
N LEU A 97 3.08 6.20 4.42
CA LEU A 97 2.16 7.25 3.98
C LEU A 97 0.79 7.17 4.67
N SER A 98 0.27 5.95 4.84
CA SER A 98 -0.91 5.67 5.64
C SER A 98 -0.89 4.26 6.18
N ARG A 99 -1.67 4.03 7.24
CA ARG A 99 -1.92 2.74 7.87
C ARG A 99 -3.40 2.44 7.72
N GLU A 100 -3.72 1.56 6.78
CA GLU A 100 -5.10 1.19 6.48
C GLU A 100 -5.44 -0.18 7.07
N ALA A 101 -6.60 -0.28 7.71
CA ALA A 101 -7.14 -1.55 8.17
C ALA A 101 -7.82 -2.27 7.01
N LEU A 102 -7.57 -3.58 6.87
CA LEU A 102 -8.31 -4.41 5.93
C LEU A 102 -9.62 -4.88 6.59
N HIS A 103 -10.70 -4.78 5.83
CA HIS A 103 -12.04 -5.17 6.27
C HIS A 103 -12.60 -6.26 5.36
N VAL A 104 -13.33 -7.21 5.95
CA VAL A 104 -14.15 -8.15 5.18
C VAL A 104 -15.41 -7.43 4.74
N VAL A 105 -15.67 -7.41 3.44
CA VAL A 105 -16.85 -6.76 2.84
C VAL A 105 -17.91 -7.81 2.55
N ILE A 106 -19.16 -7.50 2.92
CA ILE A 106 -20.33 -8.36 2.68
C ILE A 106 -21.41 -7.53 1.98
N SER A 107 -22.03 -8.09 0.94
CA SER A 107 -23.11 -7.42 0.21
C SER A 107 -24.30 -7.12 1.13
N LYS A 108 -24.77 -5.87 1.10
CA LYS A 108 -25.97 -5.42 1.82
C LYS A 108 -27.26 -6.11 1.34
N LYS A 109 -27.26 -6.66 0.11
CA LYS A 109 -28.42 -7.34 -0.49
C LYS A 109 -28.46 -8.84 -0.18
N HIS A 110 -27.41 -9.39 0.44
CA HIS A 110 -27.37 -10.82 0.75
C HIS A 110 -28.28 -11.13 1.94
N TRP A 111 -29.20 -12.09 1.78
CA TRP A 111 -30.22 -12.41 2.80
C TRP A 111 -29.65 -12.84 4.17
N ARG A 112 -28.41 -13.35 4.19
CA ARG A 112 -27.65 -13.66 5.43
C ARG A 112 -26.52 -12.68 5.75
N GLY A 113 -26.48 -11.51 5.13
CA GLY A 113 -25.34 -10.60 5.22
C GLY A 113 -24.92 -10.32 6.68
N THR A 114 -25.91 -9.98 7.51
CA THR A 114 -25.74 -9.77 8.96
C THR A 114 -25.22 -11.02 9.66
N THR A 115 -25.78 -12.20 9.39
CA THR A 115 -25.30 -13.46 10.00
C THR A 115 -23.84 -13.77 9.63
N HIS A 116 -23.45 -13.55 8.38
CA HIS A 116 -22.06 -13.78 7.94
C HIS A 116 -21.10 -12.80 8.62
N LEU A 117 -21.49 -11.52 8.73
CA LEU A 117 -20.70 -10.51 9.44
C LEU A 117 -20.44 -10.91 10.89
N TYR A 118 -21.49 -11.31 11.61
CA TYR A 118 -21.36 -11.75 13.01
C TYR A 118 -20.46 -12.98 13.14
N ARG A 119 -20.62 -13.97 12.26
CA ARG A 119 -19.79 -15.19 12.29
C ARG A 119 -18.31 -14.89 12.05
N VAL A 120 -18.00 -14.05 11.06
CA VAL A 120 -16.62 -13.65 10.75
C VAL A 120 -16.00 -12.91 11.95
N ASN A 121 -16.71 -11.93 12.50
CA ASN A 121 -16.21 -11.15 13.64
C ASN A 121 -16.00 -12.01 14.89
N ALA A 122 -16.95 -12.89 15.22
CA ALA A 122 -16.84 -13.81 16.35
C ALA A 122 -15.67 -14.79 16.17
N GLY A 123 -15.51 -15.36 14.98
CA GLY A 123 -14.39 -16.25 14.66
C GLY A 123 -13.04 -15.54 14.74
N LEU A 124 -12.93 -14.31 14.21
CA LEU A 124 -11.71 -13.52 14.31
C LEU A 124 -11.37 -13.17 15.76
N LYS A 125 -12.38 -12.84 16.58
CA LYS A 125 -12.17 -12.63 18.02
C LYS A 125 -11.64 -13.90 18.70
N ALA A 126 -12.24 -15.06 18.46
CA ALA A 126 -11.78 -16.33 19.03
C ALA A 126 -10.33 -16.68 18.61
N LEU A 127 -9.94 -16.37 17.36
CA LEU A 127 -8.54 -16.54 16.91
C LEU A 127 -7.58 -15.60 17.64
N ARG A 128 -8.00 -14.35 17.93
CA ARG A 128 -7.17 -13.41 18.68
C ARG A 128 -7.04 -13.82 20.15
N ASP A 129 -8.16 -14.17 20.79
CA ASP A 129 -8.19 -14.57 22.20
C ASP A 129 -7.36 -15.85 22.46
N SER A 130 -7.25 -16.73 21.46
CA SER A 130 -6.44 -17.96 21.54
C SER A 130 -4.97 -17.80 21.11
N GLY A 131 -4.53 -16.62 20.68
CA GLY A 131 -3.17 -16.40 20.15
C GLY A 131 -2.93 -16.91 18.72
N ARG A 132 -3.79 -17.80 18.20
CA ARG A 132 -3.70 -18.38 16.85
C ARG A 132 -3.68 -17.35 15.73
N TYR A 133 -4.31 -16.19 15.94
CA TYR A 133 -4.22 -15.08 14.98
C TYR A 133 -2.78 -14.68 14.70
N THR A 134 -1.98 -14.51 15.76
CA THR A 134 -0.57 -14.12 15.66
C THR A 134 0.24 -15.19 14.93
N GLU A 135 0.06 -16.46 15.30
CA GLU A 135 0.72 -17.60 14.63
C GLU A 135 0.46 -17.61 13.11
N ILE A 136 -0.78 -17.38 12.70
CA ILE A 136 -1.15 -17.33 11.27
C ILE A 136 -0.43 -16.16 10.59
N VAL A 137 -0.49 -14.96 11.19
CA VAL A 137 0.14 -13.76 10.62
C VAL A 137 1.64 -13.96 10.48
N GLU A 138 2.33 -14.39 11.54
CA GLU A 138 3.78 -14.61 11.55
C GLU A 138 4.20 -15.64 10.50
N ARG A 139 3.48 -16.77 10.41
CA ARG A 139 3.76 -17.81 9.41
C ARG A 139 3.68 -17.26 7.99
N HIS A 140 2.61 -16.55 7.65
CA HIS A 140 2.42 -16.04 6.29
C HIS A 140 3.37 -14.88 5.95
N LEU A 141 3.70 -14.02 6.92
CA LEU A 141 4.74 -13.00 6.75
C LEU A 141 6.12 -13.64 6.56
N GLY A 142 6.46 -14.67 7.34
CA GLY A 142 7.72 -15.41 7.19
C GLY A 142 7.88 -16.00 5.78
N ILE A 143 6.83 -16.67 5.27
CA ILE A 143 6.82 -17.20 3.90
C ILE A 143 7.03 -16.08 2.87
N PHE A 144 6.32 -14.96 3.02
CA PHE A 144 6.45 -13.83 2.10
C PHE A 144 7.89 -13.30 2.07
N TRP A 145 8.50 -13.05 3.22
CA TRP A 145 9.86 -12.50 3.27
C TRP A 145 10.91 -13.48 2.76
N GLN A 146 10.74 -14.80 2.98
CA GLN A 146 11.62 -15.82 2.41
C GLN A 146 11.63 -15.80 0.87
N GLN A 147 10.48 -15.55 0.24
CA GLN A 147 10.38 -15.43 -1.22
C GLN A 147 11.08 -14.18 -1.79
N LEU A 148 11.34 -13.19 -0.94
CA LEU A 148 12.02 -11.95 -1.31
C LEU A 148 13.52 -11.96 -0.98
N HIS A 149 14.09 -13.09 -0.56
CA HIS A 149 15.54 -13.28 -0.50
C HIS A 149 15.97 -13.98 -1.79
#